data_AF-A0A8B6ESZ2-F1
#
_entry.id   AF-A0A8B6ESZ2-F1
#
_cell.length_a   1.000
_cell.length_b   1.000
_cell.length_c   1.000
_cell.angle_alpha   90.00
_cell.angle_beta   90.00
_cell.angle_gamma   90.00
#
_symmetry.space_group_name_H-M   'P 1'
#
loop_
_entity.id
_entity.type
_entity.pdbx_description
1 polymer ?
#
loop_
_entity_poly.entity_id
_entity_poly.type
_entity_poly.pdbx_seq_one_letter_code
_entity_poly.pdbx_strand_id
1 'polypeptide(L)'
;MNNRFQRNPSPETPLFVDLTGAAVTRAKFLSLFKHALDSLGIDSTYYSGHSFRIGAATTAGSVQVEDHLIKVMGRWSSDAYCRYIKISESDLKRAQNSLAKN
;
A
#
# COMPACT_ATOMS: atom_id res chain seq x y z
N MET A 1 26.46 10.60 -3.61
CA MET A 1 25.15 10.46 -2.93
C MET A 1 24.23 11.57 -3.42
N ASN A 2 23.15 11.24 -4.14
CA ASN A 2 22.21 12.23 -4.69
C ASN A 2 21.20 12.67 -3.61
N ASN A 3 21.55 13.69 -2.84
CA ASN A 3 20.65 14.27 -1.84
C ASN A 3 19.64 15.20 -2.52
N ARG A 4 18.47 14.66 -2.87
CA ARG A 4 17.30 15.39 -3.42
C ARG A 4 16.96 16.66 -2.63
N PHE A 5 17.15 16.65 -1.30
CA PHE A 5 16.89 17.79 -0.42
C PHE A 5 17.83 18.99 -0.62
N GLN A 6 18.90 18.85 -1.41
CA GLN A 6 19.89 19.91 -1.65
C GLN A 6 19.60 20.75 -2.90
N ARG A 7 18.52 20.48 -3.65
CA ARG A 7 18.31 21.05 -5.01
C ARG A 7 16.98 21.76 -5.24
N ASN A 8 16.44 22.46 -4.23
CA ASN A 8 15.21 23.29 -4.33
C ASN A 8 14.15 22.71 -5.31
N PRO A 9 13.62 21.50 -5.03
CA PRO A 9 12.88 20.72 -6.02
C PRO A 9 11.51 21.36 -6.35
N SER A 10 11.17 21.41 -7.64
CA SER A 10 9.82 21.79 -8.09
C SER A 10 8.82 20.67 -7.85
N PRO A 11 7.49 20.94 -7.87
CA PRO A 11 6.46 19.90 -7.81
C PRO A 11 6.59 18.81 -8.87
N GLU A 12 7.16 19.15 -10.03
CA GLU A 12 7.40 18.22 -11.15
C GLU A 12 8.64 17.33 -10.97
N THR A 13 9.44 17.59 -9.93
CA THR A 13 10.66 16.81 -9.68
C THR A 13 10.29 15.42 -9.15
N PRO A 14 10.62 14.32 -9.84
CA PRO A 14 10.13 12.97 -9.51
C PRO A 14 10.67 12.48 -8.17
N LEU A 15 9.81 12.11 -7.20
CA LEU A 15 10.20 11.75 -5.82
C LEU A 15 11.35 10.73 -5.75
N PHE A 16 11.21 9.67 -6.53
CA PHE A 16 12.14 8.56 -6.61
C PHE A 16 12.93 8.64 -7.92
N VAL A 17 14.25 8.71 -7.80
CA VAL A 17 15.19 8.68 -8.92
C VAL A 17 16.14 7.51 -8.78
N ASP A 18 16.62 6.99 -9.91
CA ASP A 18 17.66 5.98 -9.91
C ASP A 18 19.06 6.61 -9.79
N LEU A 19 20.10 5.77 -9.88
CA LEU A 19 21.50 6.20 -9.77
C LEU A 19 21.93 7.17 -10.89
N THR A 20 21.21 7.18 -12.02
CA THR A 20 21.45 8.12 -13.13
C THR A 20 20.73 9.45 -12.92
N GLY A 21 19.84 9.54 -11.91
CA GLY A 21 19.00 10.70 -11.65
C GLY A 21 17.67 10.69 -12.42
N ALA A 22 17.39 9.66 -13.20
CA ALA A 22 16.13 9.51 -13.93
C ALA A 22 15.00 9.04 -13.01
N ALA A 23 13.76 9.45 -13.30
CA ALA A 23 12.59 9.01 -12.56
C ALA A 23 12.46 7.47 -12.56
N VAL A 24 12.18 6.89 -11.40
CA VAL A 24 11.95 5.44 -11.30
C VAL A 24 10.64 5.08 -12.00
N THR A 25 10.74 4.19 -13.00
CA THR A 25 9.56 3.68 -13.72
C THR A 25 8.89 2.54 -12.95
N ARG A 26 7.60 2.30 -13.25
CA ARG A 26 6.86 1.14 -12.72
C ARG A 26 7.58 -0.18 -13.01
N ALA A 27 8.10 -0.36 -14.22
CA ALA A 27 8.79 -1.58 -14.62
C ALA A 27 10.06 -1.81 -13.79
N LYS A 28 10.84 -0.74 -13.57
CA LYS A 28 12.07 -0.79 -12.76
C LYS A 28 11.75 -1.11 -11.30
N PHE A 29 10.74 -0.47 -10.72
CA PHE A 29 10.27 -0.79 -9.37
C PHE A 29 9.85 -2.27 -9.24
N LEU A 30 9.02 -2.77 -10.17
CA LEU A 30 8.56 -4.16 -10.12
C LEU A 30 9.69 -5.16 -10.30
N SER A 31 10.67 -4.88 -11.16
CA SER A 31 11.86 -5.71 -11.31
C SER A 31 12.65 -5.81 -10.00
N LEU A 32 12.90 -4.68 -9.34
CA LEU A 32 13.59 -4.63 -8.04
C LEU A 32 12.81 -5.39 -6.96
N PHE A 33 11.49 -5.18 -6.91
CA PHE A 33 10.62 -5.85 -5.96
C PHE A 33 10.61 -7.37 -6.14
N LYS A 34 10.44 -7.85 -7.37
CA LYS A 34 10.45 -9.30 -7.65
C LYS A 34 11.79 -9.92 -7.32
N HIS A 35 12.89 -9.26 -7.70
CA HIS A 35 14.22 -9.73 -7.36
C HIS A 35 14.44 -9.84 -5.84
N ALA A 36 13.93 -8.88 -5.06
CA ALA A 36 14.00 -8.95 -3.60
C ALA A 36 13.19 -10.13 -3.02
N LEU A 37 12.01 -10.42 -3.57
CA LEU A 37 11.22 -11.59 -3.16
C LEU A 37 11.95 -12.90 -3.48
N ASP A 38 12.44 -13.05 -4.72
CA ASP A 38 13.13 -14.26 -5.15
C ASP A 38 14.39 -14.51 -4.29
N SER A 39 15.11 -13.43 -3.93
CA SER A 39 16.30 -13.49 -3.06
C SER A 39 15.97 -13.96 -1.64
N LEU A 40 14.72 -13.81 -1.19
CA LEU A 40 14.22 -14.28 0.10
C LEU A 40 13.58 -15.68 0.00
N GLY A 41 13.62 -16.32 -1.17
CA GLY A 41 12.96 -17.61 -1.43
C GLY A 41 11.43 -17.50 -1.54
N ILE A 42 10.90 -16.30 -1.75
CA ILE A 42 9.47 -16.06 -1.95
C ILE A 42 9.20 -16.04 -3.45
N ASP A 43 8.29 -16.89 -3.93
CA ASP A 43 7.92 -16.93 -5.35
C ASP A 43 7.27 -15.60 -5.78
N SER A 44 8.02 -14.81 -6.53
CA SER A 44 7.61 -13.48 -6.99
C SER A 44 6.50 -13.50 -8.03
N THR A 45 6.15 -14.65 -8.61
CA THR A 45 5.06 -14.76 -9.59
C THR A 45 3.69 -14.51 -9.00
N TYR A 46 3.50 -14.78 -7.70
CA TYR A 46 2.28 -14.48 -6.96
C TYR A 46 2.08 -13.01 -6.63
N TYR A 47 3.09 -12.16 -6.89
CA TYR A 47 3.08 -10.76 -6.45
C TYR A 47 3.16 -9.78 -7.61
N SER A 48 2.44 -8.67 -7.45
CA SER A 48 2.45 -7.55 -8.39
C SER A 48 2.41 -6.22 -7.65
N GLY A 49 2.49 -5.11 -8.39
CA GLY A 49 2.28 -3.79 -7.79
C GLY A 49 0.91 -3.63 -7.14
N HIS A 50 -0.10 -4.40 -7.59
CA HIS A 50 -1.42 -4.42 -6.96
C HIS A 50 -1.39 -5.03 -5.56
N SER A 51 -0.50 -6.00 -5.30
CA SER A 51 -0.34 -6.63 -3.98
C SER A 51 0.02 -5.60 -2.90
N PHE A 52 0.81 -4.56 -3.23
CA PHE A 52 1.08 -3.45 -2.29
C PHE A 52 -0.18 -2.67 -1.94
N ARG A 53 -1.05 -2.39 -2.92
CA ARG A 53 -2.31 -1.69 -2.67
C ARG A 53 -3.26 -2.50 -1.79
N ILE A 54 -3.32 -3.81 -2.02
CA ILE A 54 -4.07 -4.74 -1.17
C ILE A 54 -3.50 -4.69 0.25
N GLY A 55 -2.19 -4.89 0.41
CA GLY A 55 -1.54 -4.87 1.72
C GLY A 55 -1.75 -3.56 2.47
N ALA A 56 -1.64 -2.41 1.80
CA ALA A 56 -1.89 -1.11 2.41
C ALA A 56 -3.33 -0.96 2.92
N ALA A 57 -4.34 -1.38 2.13
CA ALA A 57 -5.74 -1.35 2.55
C ALA A 57 -6.01 -2.32 3.71
N THR A 58 -5.47 -3.54 3.64
CA THR A 58 -5.60 -4.54 4.70
C THR A 58 -4.99 -4.03 6.00
N THR A 59 -3.78 -3.46 5.96
CA THR A 59 -3.12 -2.90 7.15
C THR A 59 -3.93 -1.73 7.72
N ALA A 60 -4.39 -0.78 6.88
CA ALA A 60 -5.21 0.34 7.35
C ALA A 60 -6.50 -0.12 8.03
N GLY A 61 -7.17 -1.14 7.47
CA GLY A 61 -8.34 -1.75 8.10
C GLY A 61 -8.01 -2.44 9.42
N SER A 62 -6.86 -3.12 9.52
CA SER A 62 -6.43 -3.79 10.76
C SER A 62 -6.17 -2.84 11.93
N VAL A 63 -5.78 -1.60 11.63
CA VAL A 63 -5.61 -0.54 12.64
C VAL A 63 -6.84 0.36 12.76
N GLN A 64 -7.99 -0.09 12.25
CA GLN A 64 -9.30 0.55 12.39
C GLN A 64 -9.40 1.96 11.80
N VAL A 65 -8.61 2.26 10.76
CA VAL A 65 -8.85 3.46 9.96
C VAL A 65 -10.22 3.34 9.30
N GLU A 66 -10.99 4.43 9.31
CA GLU A 66 -12.33 4.41 8.74
C GLU A 66 -12.30 4.11 7.23
N ASP A 67 -13.26 3.28 6.81
CA ASP A 67 -13.42 2.81 5.43
C ASP A 67 -13.35 3.94 4.38
N HIS A 68 -13.99 5.08 4.65
CA HIS A 68 -13.98 6.23 3.74
C HIS A 68 -12.58 6.84 3.57
N LEU A 69 -11.75 6.86 4.62
CA LEU A 69 -10.36 7.32 4.53
C LEU A 69 -9.52 6.33 3.73
N ILE A 70 -9.70 5.02 3.93
CA ILE A 70 -9.03 3.98 3.14
C ILE A 70 -9.36 4.14 1.66
N LYS A 71 -10.65 4.37 1.34
CA LYS A 71 -11.13 4.63 -0.02
C LYS A 71 -10.41 5.82 -0.66
N VAL A 72 -10.34 6.95 0.05
CA VAL A 72 -9.67 8.18 -0.42
C VAL A 72 -8.16 7.98 -0.59
N MET A 73 -7.48 7.41 0.42
CA MET A 73 -6.04 7.17 0.39
C MET A 73 -5.62 6.28 -0.79
N GLY A 74 -6.39 5.22 -1.05
CA GLY A 74 -6.12 4.36 -2.20
C GLY A 74 -6.73 4.85 -3.51
N ARG A 75 -7.42 5.99 -3.53
CA ARG A 75 -8.01 6.57 -4.75
C ARG A 75 -8.98 5.59 -5.42
N TRP A 76 -9.78 4.88 -4.64
CA TRP A 76 -10.80 3.98 -5.14
C TRP A 76 -12.08 4.75 -5.48
N SER A 77 -12.54 4.64 -6.72
CA SER A 77 -13.83 5.20 -7.14
C SER A 77 -15.01 4.34 -6.69
N SER A 78 -14.81 3.03 -6.52
CA SER A 78 -15.81 2.07 -6.09
C SER A 78 -15.42 1.36 -4.79
N ASP A 79 -16.33 0.56 -4.24
CA ASP A 79 -16.11 -0.19 -3.00
C ASP A 79 -15.33 -1.50 -3.22
N ALA A 80 -14.56 -1.59 -4.31
CA ALA A 80 -13.71 -2.75 -4.61
C ALA A 80 -12.68 -3.03 -3.51
N TYR A 81 -12.30 -2.01 -2.73
CA TYR A 81 -11.35 -2.12 -1.61
C TYR A 81 -11.91 -2.87 -0.41
N CYS A 82 -13.24 -2.92 -0.23
CA CYS A 82 -13.87 -3.63 0.88
C CYS A 82 -13.51 -5.12 0.88
N ARG A 83 -13.26 -5.70 -0.30
CA ARG A 83 -12.79 -7.10 -0.44
C ARG A 83 -11.41 -7.36 0.17
N TYR A 84 -10.63 -6.31 0.46
CA TYR A 84 -9.30 -6.39 1.05
C TYR A 84 -9.29 -6.13 2.55
N ILE A 85 -10.37 -5.56 3.10
CA ILE A 85 -10.53 -5.34 4.54
C ILE A 85 -11.10 -6.62 5.13
N LYS A 86 -10.27 -7.37 5.85
CA LYS A 86 -10.70 -8.57 6.58
C LYS A 86 -10.96 -8.18 8.03
N ILE A 87 -12.20 -8.29 8.48
CA ILE A 87 -12.56 -8.09 9.88
C ILE A 87 -12.34 -9.42 10.61
N SER A 88 -11.60 -9.40 11.72
CA SER A 88 -11.40 -10.59 12.54
C SER A 88 -12.70 -10.98 13.26
N GLU A 89 -12.88 -12.26 13.58
CA GLU A 89 -14.03 -12.72 14.39
C GLU A 89 -14.09 -12.00 15.75
N SER A 90 -12.94 -11.68 16.33
CA SER A 90 -12.85 -10.90 17.57
C SER A 90 -13.36 -9.48 17.41
N ASP A 91 -13.06 -8.80 16.32
CA ASP A 91 -13.55 -7.44 16.07
C ASP A 91 -15.06 -7.44 15.81
N LEU A 92 -15.57 -8.44 15.08
CA LEU A 92 -17.02 -8.65 14.90
C LEU A 92 -17.72 -8.85 16.25
N LYS A 93 -17.17 -9.71 17.11
CA LYS A 93 -17.72 -9.98 18.44
C LYS A 93 -17.68 -8.73 19.33
N ARG A 94 -16.61 -7.93 19.26
CA ARG A 94 -16.50 -6.66 19.98
C ARG A 94 -17.58 -5.66 19.52
N ALA A 95 -17.78 -5.55 18.21
CA ALA A 95 -18.83 -4.70 17.63
C ALA A 95 -20.23 -5.14 18.09
N GLN A 96 -20.55 -6.44 18.00
CA GLN A 96 -21.82 -7.00 18.48
C GLN A 96 -22.06 -6.67 19.96
N ASN A 97 -21.05 -6.87 20.80
CA ASN A 97 -21.15 -6.58 22.24
C ASN A 97 -21.34 -5.08 22.53
N SER A 98 -20.78 -4.19 21.72
CA SER A 98 -21.00 -2.74 21.88
C SER A 98 -22.42 -2.32 21.52
N LEU A 99 -23.05 -2.97 20.54
CA LEU A 99 -24.42 -2.67 20.12
C LEU A 99 -25.47 -3.22 21.08
N ALA A 100 -25.20 -4.36 21.72
CA ALA A 100 -26.12 -5.01 22.66
C ALA A 100 -26.17 -4.35 24.06
N LYS A 101 -25.30 -3.37 24.33
CA LYS A 101 -25.19 -2.68 25.63
C LYS A 101 -26.00 -1.37 25.73
N ASN A 102 -26.92 -1.13 24.80
CA ASN A 102 -27.85 0.00 24.84
C ASN A 102 -29.17 -0.37 25.54
#